data_AF-A0A7C1CAY6-F1
#
_entry.id   AF-A0A7C1CAY6-F1
#
_cell.length_a   1.000
_cell.length_b   1.000
_cell.length_c   1.000
_cell.angle_alpha   90.00
_cell.angle_beta   90.00
_cell.angle_gamma   90.00
#
_symmetry.space_group_name_H-M   'P 1'
#
loop_
_entity.id
_entity.type
_entity.pdbx_description
1 polymer ?
#
loop_
_entity_poly.entity_id
_entity_poly.type
_entity_poly.pdbx_seq_one_letter_code
_entity_poly.pdbx_strand_id
1 'polypeptide(L)'
;MLDVKFVRENPEKVEASLKKRGYDITLDKFMELEERRRRIIKDVEGLRSRRNTVSDEIGRMKKAGKEALELIKEMKVVSERIRGLDDELKEVDGGIREFLLSVPNILHESVPSGRDEEDNVEVRRWGRPRDFDFEPLNHWDIAEALDIVDFDRASKIAGARFSLMKGPGAQLERALMNFMLDHNTSRGYKEMLPPILVNRESMTATGQLPKFEMDLFRTVDPELYLIPTAEVPVTNIHRDEILRDEDLPIYYTAYTPCFRREAGSYGKDTRGL
;
A
#
# COMPACT_ATOMS: atom_id res chain seq x y z
N MET A 1 3.56 -6.00 0.43
CA MET A 1 3.20 -7.18 -0.41
C MET A 1 3.89 -8.40 0.17
N LEU A 2 3.25 -9.56 0.19
CA LEU A 2 3.90 -10.80 0.63
C LEU A 2 4.93 -11.28 -0.40
N ASP A 3 5.98 -11.96 0.08
CA ASP A 3 6.96 -12.63 -0.78
C ASP A 3 6.27 -13.77 -1.56
N VAL A 4 6.39 -13.76 -2.89
CA VAL A 4 5.87 -14.79 -3.81
C VAL A 4 6.30 -16.18 -3.36
N LYS A 5 7.57 -16.35 -2.99
CA LYS A 5 8.15 -17.61 -2.54
C LYS A 5 7.49 -18.06 -1.23
N PHE A 6 7.29 -17.14 -0.30
CA PHE A 6 6.63 -17.44 0.97
C PHE A 6 5.20 -17.95 0.76
N VAL A 7 4.41 -17.26 -0.07
CA VAL A 7 3.01 -17.65 -0.36
C VAL A 7 2.96 -19.03 -1.00
N ARG A 8 3.87 -19.32 -1.93
CA ARG A 8 3.98 -20.63 -2.58
C ARG A 8 4.40 -21.75 -1.63
N GLU A 9 5.34 -21.50 -0.74
CA GLU A 9 5.88 -22.52 0.17
C GLU A 9 5.02 -22.72 1.42
N ASN A 10 4.15 -21.75 1.76
CA ASN A 10 3.31 -21.76 2.96
C ASN A 10 1.84 -21.38 2.69
N PRO A 11 1.16 -21.97 1.69
CA PRO A 11 -0.20 -21.57 1.31
C PRO A 11 -1.18 -21.69 2.49
N GLU A 12 -1.10 -22.79 3.24
CA GLU A 12 -1.97 -23.03 4.41
C GLU A 12 -1.84 -21.94 5.49
N LYS A 13 -0.64 -21.39 5.71
CA LYS A 13 -0.44 -20.31 6.68
C LYS A 13 -1.08 -19.00 6.20
N VAL A 14 -0.98 -18.72 4.91
CA VAL A 14 -1.59 -17.53 4.30
C VAL A 14 -3.11 -17.65 4.38
N GLU A 15 -3.68 -18.80 4.00
CA GLU A 15 -5.12 -19.07 4.08
C GLU A 15 -5.65 -19.00 5.51
N ALA A 16 -4.94 -19.58 6.48
CA ALA A 16 -5.33 -19.49 7.89
C ALA A 16 -5.36 -18.03 8.37
N SER A 17 -4.38 -17.21 7.98
CA SER A 17 -4.35 -15.78 8.31
C SER A 17 -5.48 -15.01 7.63
N LEU A 18 -5.80 -15.32 6.37
CA LEU A 18 -6.91 -14.71 5.63
C LEU A 18 -8.25 -15.03 6.29
N LYS A 19 -8.47 -16.30 6.61
CA LYS A 19 -9.67 -16.77 7.31
C LYS A 19 -9.83 -16.12 8.67
N LYS A 20 -8.73 -16.01 9.44
CA LYS A 20 -8.73 -15.33 10.75
C LYS A 20 -9.09 -13.84 10.64
N ARG A 21 -8.75 -13.18 9.52
CA ARG A 21 -9.16 -11.80 9.21
C ARG A 21 -10.57 -11.69 8.59
N GLY A 22 -11.26 -12.81 8.35
CA GLY A 22 -12.56 -12.83 7.67
C GLY A 22 -12.51 -12.56 6.16
N TYR A 23 -11.35 -12.71 5.52
CA TYR A 23 -11.22 -12.57 4.06
C TYR A 23 -11.57 -13.87 3.36
N ASP A 24 -12.47 -13.79 2.38
CA ASP A 24 -12.80 -14.89 1.46
C ASP A 24 -11.93 -14.79 0.20
N ILE A 25 -10.62 -14.96 0.37
CA ILE A 25 -9.64 -14.96 -0.72
C ILE A 25 -9.02 -16.36 -0.79
N THR A 26 -9.19 -17.02 -1.93
CA THR A 26 -8.57 -18.32 -2.23
C THR A 26 -7.23 -18.13 -2.96
N LEU A 27 -6.27 -19.02 -2.71
CA LEU A 27 -4.97 -18.98 -3.39
C LEU A 27 -4.97 -19.69 -4.76
N ASP A 28 -6.08 -20.31 -5.17
CA ASP A 28 -6.18 -21.11 -6.41
C ASP A 28 -5.67 -20.36 -7.65
N LYS A 29 -6.14 -19.13 -7.86
CA LYS A 29 -5.70 -18.30 -9.00
C LYS A 29 -4.21 -17.99 -8.95
N PHE A 30 -3.67 -17.74 -7.76
CA PHE A 30 -2.24 -17.53 -7.57
C PHE A 30 -1.44 -18.79 -7.91
N MET A 31 -1.90 -19.96 -7.46
CA MET A 31 -1.24 -21.24 -7.71
C MET A 31 -1.24 -21.60 -9.20
N GLU A 32 -2.35 -21.35 -9.91
CA GLU A 32 -2.44 -21.54 -11.36
C GLU A 32 -1.45 -20.64 -12.11
N LEU A 33 -1.40 -19.35 -11.74
CA LEU A 33 -0.47 -18.39 -12.34
C LEU A 33 0.99 -18.76 -12.05
N GLU A 34 1.31 -19.21 -10.83
CA GLU A 34 2.66 -19.64 -10.46
C GLU A 34 3.11 -20.88 -11.25
N GLU A 35 2.22 -21.87 -11.39
CA GLU A 35 2.51 -23.07 -12.19
C GLU A 35 2.74 -22.71 -13.65
N ARG A 36 1.91 -21.82 -14.22
CA ARG A 36 2.08 -21.31 -15.58
C ARG A 36 3.41 -20.56 -15.73
N ARG A 37 3.75 -19.68 -14.78
CA ARG A 37 5.01 -18.95 -14.74
C ARG A 37 6.21 -19.89 -14.80
N ARG A 38 6.22 -20.94 -13.97
CA ARG A 38 7.32 -21.92 -13.94
C ARG A 38 7.45 -22.70 -15.24
N ARG A 39 6.32 -23.10 -15.84
CA ARG A 39 6.32 -23.77 -17.15
C ARG A 39 6.92 -22.88 -18.23
N ILE A 40 6.50 -21.62 -18.30
CA ILE A 40 7.04 -20.64 -19.26
C ILE A 40 8.54 -20.44 -19.06
N ILE A 41 9.00 -20.23 -17.82
CA ILE A 41 10.43 -20.06 -17.53
C ILE A 41 11.24 -21.27 -18.00
N LYS A 42 10.79 -22.49 -17.68
CA LYS A 42 11.46 -23.73 -18.10
C LYS A 42 11.52 -23.86 -19.62
N ASP A 43 10.43 -23.54 -20.31
CA ASP A 43 10.35 -23.60 -21.77
C ASP A 43 11.28 -22.57 -22.43
N VAL A 44 11.29 -21.33 -21.91
CA VAL A 44 12.18 -20.26 -22.38
C VAL A 44 13.64 -20.63 -22.18
N GLU A 45 14.01 -21.17 -21.01
CA GLU A 45 15.38 -21.64 -20.75
C GLU A 45 15.79 -22.76 -21.71
N GLY A 46 14.91 -23.74 -21.95
CA GLY A 46 15.14 -24.82 -22.91
C GLY A 46 15.32 -24.31 -24.34
N LEU A 47 14.47 -23.37 -24.78
CA LEU A 47 14.55 -22.76 -26.11
C LEU A 47 15.80 -21.88 -26.27
N ARG A 48 16.18 -21.11 -25.24
CA ARG A 48 17.41 -20.30 -25.24
C ARG A 48 18.65 -21.20 -25.31
N SER A 49 18.67 -22.30 -24.57
CA SER A 49 19.73 -23.31 -24.63
C SER A 49 19.86 -23.89 -26.04
N ARG A 50 18.75 -24.39 -26.63
CA ARG A 50 18.72 -24.89 -28.01
C ARG A 50 19.20 -23.85 -29.02
N ARG A 51 18.72 -22.61 -28.90
CA ARG A 51 19.11 -21.52 -29.80
C ARG A 51 20.62 -21.27 -29.77
N ASN A 52 21.22 -21.26 -28.58
CA ASN A 52 22.65 -21.03 -28.42
C ASN A 52 23.46 -22.18 -29.01
N THR A 53 23.09 -23.44 -28.72
CA THR A 53 23.77 -24.63 -29.27
C THR A 53 23.71 -24.67 -30.80
N VAL A 54 22.54 -24.44 -31.39
CA VAL A 54 22.38 -24.47 -32.86
C VAL A 54 23.05 -23.26 -33.52
N SER A 55 23.09 -22.10 -32.85
CA SER A 55 23.80 -20.92 -33.34
C SER A 55 25.32 -21.17 -33.43
N ASP A 56 25.90 -21.87 -32.47
CA ASP A 56 27.31 -22.30 -32.51
C ASP A 56 27.56 -23.29 -33.65
N GLU A 57 26.63 -24.22 -33.89
CA GLU A 57 26.70 -25.18 -35.00
C GLU A 57 26.61 -24.48 -36.37
N ILE A 58 25.68 -23.55 -36.55
CA ILE A 58 25.57 -22.72 -37.77
C ILE A 58 26.88 -21.95 -38.01
N GLY A 59 27.49 -21.40 -36.96
CA GLY A 59 28.79 -20.72 -37.04
C GLY A 59 29.91 -21.64 -37.52
N ARG A 60 29.95 -22.89 -37.05
CA ARG A 60 30.91 -23.91 -37.50
C ARG A 60 30.65 -24.34 -38.95
N MET A 61 29.39 -24.57 -39.34
CA MET A 61 29.03 -24.97 -40.69
C MET A 61 29.37 -23.90 -41.73
N LYS A 62 29.10 -22.62 -41.44
CA LYS A 62 29.47 -21.50 -42.31
C LYS A 62 30.99 -21.38 -42.50
N LYS A 63 31.78 -21.57 -41.44
CA LYS A 63 33.25 -21.61 -41.54
C LYS A 63 33.77 -22.77 -42.38
N ALA A 64 33.04 -23.89 -42.37
CA ALA A 64 33.34 -25.08 -43.18
C ALA A 64 32.77 -25.01 -44.61
N GLY A 65 32.18 -23.88 -45.04
CA GLY A 65 31.61 -23.71 -46.38
C GLY A 65 30.32 -24.50 -46.63
N LYS A 66 29.65 -25.01 -45.60
CA LYS A 66 28.39 -25.76 -45.70
C LYS A 66 27.18 -24.83 -45.58
N GLU A 67 26.12 -25.14 -46.32
CA GLU A 67 24.83 -24.45 -46.18
C GLU A 67 24.14 -24.80 -44.86
N ALA A 68 23.56 -23.79 -44.20
CA ALA A 68 22.85 -23.94 -42.92
C ALA A 68 21.45 -23.30 -42.97
N LEU A 69 20.86 -23.23 -44.16
CA LEU A 69 19.65 -22.44 -44.43
C LEU A 69 18.42 -22.95 -43.65
N GLU A 70 18.30 -24.26 -43.46
CA GLU A 70 17.21 -24.86 -42.67
C GLU A 70 17.36 -24.58 -41.17
N LEU A 71 18.56 -24.73 -40.61
CA LEU A 71 18.85 -24.41 -39.20
C LEU A 71 18.59 -22.91 -38.93
N ILE A 72 18.92 -22.02 -39.87
CA ILE A 72 18.62 -20.59 -39.75
C ILE A 72 17.09 -20.35 -39.70
N LYS A 73 16.31 -21.02 -40.56
CA LYS A 73 14.85 -20.91 -40.54
C LYS A 73 14.27 -21.44 -39.22
N GLU A 74 14.75 -22.58 -38.74
CA GLU A 74 14.33 -23.15 -37.46
C GLU A 74 14.61 -22.19 -36.29
N MET A 75 15.80 -21.58 -36.25
CA MET A 75 16.18 -20.65 -35.18
C MET A 75 15.37 -19.34 -35.20
N LYS A 76 14.85 -18.96 -36.38
CA LYS A 76 13.90 -17.84 -36.47
C LYS A 76 12.58 -18.18 -35.77
N VAL A 77 12.04 -19.38 -36.00
CA VAL A 77 10.83 -19.88 -35.33
C VAL A 77 11.04 -19.98 -33.81
N VAL A 78 12.19 -20.50 -33.38
CA VAL A 78 12.55 -20.55 -31.95
C VAL A 78 12.59 -19.15 -31.33
N SER A 79 13.17 -18.17 -32.04
CA SER A 79 13.25 -16.78 -31.56
C SER A 79 11.88 -16.10 -31.49
N GLU A 80 10.98 -16.41 -32.43
CA GLU A 80 9.58 -15.98 -32.38
C GLU A 80 8.83 -16.60 -31.20
N ARG A 81 9.04 -17.90 -30.95
CA ARG A 81 8.43 -18.58 -29.79
C ARG A 81 8.93 -18.04 -28.46
N ILE A 82 10.23 -17.75 -28.34
CA ILE A 82 10.81 -17.12 -27.14
C ILE A 82 10.14 -15.77 -26.89
N ARG A 83 10.00 -14.92 -27.93
CA ARG A 83 9.31 -13.62 -27.78
C ARG A 83 7.88 -13.77 -27.28
N GLY A 84 7.11 -14.69 -27.87
CA GLY A 84 5.74 -14.95 -27.43
C GLY A 84 5.66 -15.41 -25.97
N LEU A 85 6.58 -16.30 -25.54
CA LEU A 85 6.66 -16.76 -24.16
C LEU A 85 7.14 -15.66 -23.19
N ASP A 86 8.08 -14.80 -23.61
CA ASP A 86 8.55 -13.66 -22.81
C ASP A 86 7.42 -12.62 -22.61
N ASP A 87 6.54 -12.42 -23.59
CA ASP A 87 5.36 -11.55 -23.45
C ASP A 87 4.29 -12.18 -22.56
N GLU A 88 4.02 -13.48 -22.74
CA GLU A 88 3.13 -14.25 -21.84
C GLU A 88 3.64 -14.24 -20.39
N LEU A 89 4.96 -14.32 -20.19
CA LEU A 89 5.57 -14.25 -18.87
C LEU A 89 5.28 -12.90 -18.18
N LYS A 90 5.35 -11.78 -18.92
CA LYS A 90 5.03 -10.45 -18.37
C LYS A 90 3.58 -10.36 -17.91
N GLU A 91 2.65 -10.92 -18.68
CA GLU A 91 1.23 -10.96 -18.30
C GLU A 91 1.01 -11.77 -17.02
N VAL A 92 1.64 -12.95 -16.94
CA VAL A 92 1.56 -13.82 -15.76
C VAL A 92 2.18 -13.17 -14.53
N ASP A 93 3.36 -12.56 -14.67
CA ASP A 93 4.03 -11.81 -13.59
C ASP A 93 3.18 -10.62 -13.12
N GLY A 94 2.53 -9.92 -14.06
CA GLY A 94 1.56 -8.86 -13.77
C GLY A 94 0.38 -9.37 -12.94
N GLY A 95 -0.24 -10.46 -13.37
CA GLY A 95 -1.36 -11.08 -12.65
C GLY A 95 -1.00 -11.57 -11.25
N ILE A 96 0.20 -12.13 -11.08
CA ILE A 96 0.72 -12.52 -9.76
C ILE A 96 0.90 -11.28 -8.88
N ARG A 97 1.50 -10.22 -9.42
CA ARG A 97 1.70 -8.97 -8.68
C ARG A 97 0.38 -8.35 -8.24
N GLU A 98 -0.61 -8.26 -9.14
CA GLU A 98 -1.94 -7.73 -8.82
C GLU A 98 -2.61 -8.54 -7.72
N PHE A 99 -2.57 -9.87 -7.81
CA PHE A 99 -3.09 -10.74 -6.76
C PHE A 99 -2.40 -10.44 -5.42
N LEU A 100 -1.06 -10.43 -5.39
CA LEU A 100 -0.32 -10.22 -4.15
C LEU A 100 -0.49 -8.82 -3.54
N LEU A 101 -0.78 -7.80 -4.35
CA LEU A 101 -1.15 -6.46 -3.85
C LEU A 101 -2.53 -6.44 -3.18
N SER A 102 -3.42 -7.39 -3.50
CA SER A 102 -4.73 -7.51 -2.86
C SER A 102 -4.69 -8.27 -1.52
N VAL A 103 -3.66 -9.09 -1.31
CA VAL A 103 -3.52 -9.94 -0.12
C VAL A 103 -3.01 -9.10 1.07
N PRO A 104 -3.74 -9.03 2.20
CA PRO A 104 -3.29 -8.31 3.40
C PRO A 104 -2.07 -8.98 4.05
N ASN A 105 -1.41 -8.25 4.94
CA ASN A 105 -0.28 -8.79 5.68
C ASN A 105 -0.70 -9.96 6.59
N ILE A 106 0.23 -10.89 6.84
CA ILE A 106 0.01 -12.02 7.75
C ILE A 106 -0.15 -11.51 9.18
N LEU A 107 -1.17 -12.03 9.87
CA LEU A 107 -1.36 -11.72 11.29
C LEU A 107 -0.24 -12.35 12.12
N HIS A 108 0.29 -11.59 13.06
CA HIS A 108 1.17 -12.15 14.09
C HIS A 108 0.38 -13.13 14.97
N GLU A 109 1.04 -14.16 15.49
CA GLU A 109 0.42 -15.20 16.32
C GLU A 109 -0.27 -14.63 17.58
N SER A 110 0.24 -13.50 18.10
CA SER A 110 -0.30 -12.82 19.27
C SER A 110 -1.60 -12.05 19.02
N VAL A 111 -2.01 -11.87 17.76
CA VAL A 111 -3.26 -11.14 17.46
C VAL A 111 -4.44 -12.05 17.84
N PRO A 112 -5.40 -11.61 18.68
CA PRO A 112 -6.58 -12.41 19.00
C PRO A 112 -7.43 -12.65 17.75
N SER A 113 -8.19 -13.74 17.75
CA SER A 113 -9.23 -13.96 16.73
C SER A 113 -10.43 -13.08 17.06
N GLY A 114 -11.02 -12.46 16.03
CA GLY A 114 -12.22 -11.64 16.15
C GLY A 114 -12.84 -11.38 14.78
N ARG A 115 -14.13 -11.11 14.74
CA ARG A 115 -14.90 -10.85 13.53
C ARG A 115 -14.99 -9.35 13.23
N ASP A 116 -15.19 -8.55 14.26
CA ASP A 116 -15.42 -7.11 14.19
C ASP A 116 -14.84 -6.41 15.44
N GLU A 117 -15.16 -5.12 15.60
CA GLU A 117 -14.65 -4.30 16.69
C GLU A 117 -15.07 -4.76 18.10
N GLU A 118 -16.14 -5.55 18.25
CA GLU A 118 -16.64 -6.01 19.56
C GLU A 118 -15.75 -7.10 20.18
N ASP A 119 -15.01 -7.83 19.34
CA ASP A 119 -14.09 -8.89 19.77
C ASP A 119 -12.71 -8.34 20.21
N ASN A 120 -12.50 -7.02 20.14
CA ASN A 120 -11.24 -6.40 20.56
C ASN A 120 -11.01 -6.55 22.06
N VAL A 121 -9.78 -6.92 22.44
CA VAL A 121 -9.38 -7.09 23.84
C VAL A 121 -8.71 -5.83 24.37
N GLU A 122 -9.25 -5.25 25.44
CA GLU A 122 -8.62 -4.11 26.12
C GLU A 122 -7.32 -4.54 26.83
N VAL A 123 -6.19 -3.98 26.39
CA VAL A 123 -4.86 -4.32 26.95
C VAL A 123 -4.50 -3.46 28.17
N ARG A 124 -4.90 -2.19 28.17
CA ARG A 124 -4.59 -1.24 29.25
C ARG A 124 -5.58 -0.09 29.32
N ARG A 125 -5.79 0.44 30.52
CA ARG A 125 -6.53 1.68 30.80
C ARG A 125 -5.66 2.64 31.61
N TRP A 126 -5.77 3.94 31.35
CA TRP A 126 -5.08 4.96 32.13
C TRP A 126 -6.01 6.13 32.44
N GLY A 127 -5.92 6.66 33.66
CA GLY A 127 -6.82 7.70 34.15
C GLY A 127 -8.19 7.14 34.58
N ARG A 128 -9.13 8.05 34.86
CA ARG A 128 -10.53 7.74 35.15
C ARG A 128 -11.40 8.70 34.33
N PRO A 129 -12.44 8.23 33.62
CA PRO A 129 -13.44 9.11 33.02
C PRO A 129 -13.96 10.09 34.07
N ARG A 130 -14.11 11.36 33.68
CA ARG A 130 -14.55 12.41 34.60
C ARG A 130 -16.03 12.22 34.93
N ASP A 131 -16.35 12.27 36.22
CA ASP A 131 -17.72 12.40 36.70
C ASP A 131 -18.15 13.87 36.59
N PHE A 132 -19.32 14.10 35.99
CA PHE A 132 -19.92 15.43 35.86
C PHE A 132 -21.16 15.51 36.75
N ASP A 133 -21.35 16.66 37.41
CA ASP A 133 -22.53 17.04 38.16
C ASP A 133 -23.59 17.75 37.29
N PHE A 134 -23.34 17.81 35.97
CA PHE A 134 -24.21 18.34 34.94
C PHE A 134 -24.15 17.45 33.69
N GLU A 135 -25.12 17.60 32.78
CA GLU A 135 -25.12 16.89 31.49
C GLU A 135 -24.00 17.46 30.59
N PRO A 136 -22.94 16.68 30.26
CA PRO A 136 -21.83 17.19 29.48
C PRO A 136 -22.27 17.50 28.05
N LEU A 137 -21.88 18.68 27.56
CA LEU A 137 -22.11 19.05 26.16
C LEU A 137 -21.13 18.30 25.25
N ASN A 138 -21.59 17.99 24.04
CA ASN A 138 -20.72 17.47 22.98
C ASN A 138 -19.76 18.55 22.47
N HIS A 139 -18.67 18.14 21.82
CA HIS A 139 -17.64 19.09 21.36
C HIS A 139 -18.18 20.10 20.34
N TRP A 140 -19.14 19.72 19.49
CA TRP A 140 -19.74 20.64 18.52
C TRP A 140 -20.60 21.73 19.19
N ASP A 141 -21.34 21.40 20.25
CA ASP A 141 -22.18 22.38 20.96
C ASP A 141 -21.28 23.34 21.77
N ILE A 142 -20.19 22.83 22.36
CA ILE A 142 -19.15 23.65 23.00
C ILE A 142 -18.48 24.57 21.98
N ALA A 143 -18.14 24.03 20.80
CA ALA A 143 -17.43 24.78 19.78
C ALA A 143 -18.26 25.94 19.21
N GLU A 144 -19.57 25.72 19.02
CA GLU A 144 -20.52 26.74 18.60
C GLU A 144 -20.71 27.80 19.69
N ALA A 145 -20.93 27.38 20.94
CA ALA A 145 -21.11 28.30 22.07
C ALA A 145 -19.90 29.22 22.32
N LEU A 146 -18.70 28.72 22.02
CA LEU A 146 -17.43 29.47 22.17
C LEU A 146 -17.02 30.21 20.89
N ASP A 147 -17.76 30.06 19.78
CA ASP A 147 -17.42 30.62 18.46
C ASP A 147 -16.03 30.21 17.94
N ILE A 148 -15.61 28.97 18.19
CA ILE A 148 -14.27 28.45 17.85
C ILE A 148 -14.25 27.48 16.66
N VAL A 149 -15.40 26.95 16.25
CA VAL A 149 -15.56 26.15 15.03
C VAL A 149 -16.82 26.56 14.29
N ASP A 150 -16.74 26.67 12.97
CA ASP A 150 -17.83 27.11 12.10
C ASP A 150 -18.12 26.07 11.01
N PHE A 151 -19.06 25.17 11.30
CA PHE A 151 -19.43 24.07 10.41
C PHE A 151 -20.21 24.56 9.18
N ASP A 152 -21.09 25.56 9.35
CA ASP A 152 -21.90 26.10 8.26
C ASP A 152 -21.05 26.79 7.20
N ARG A 153 -20.08 27.62 7.62
CA ARG A 153 -19.15 28.26 6.68
C ARG A 153 -18.24 27.23 6.03
N ALA A 154 -17.78 26.21 6.75
CA ALA A 154 -17.00 25.12 6.17
C ALA A 154 -17.79 24.35 5.11
N SER A 155 -19.05 24.00 5.39
CA SER A 155 -19.95 23.35 4.44
C SER A 155 -20.21 24.21 3.20
N LYS A 156 -20.30 25.53 3.36
CA LYS A 156 -20.41 26.46 2.23
C LYS A 156 -19.13 26.50 1.38
N ILE A 157 -17.96 26.34 1.99
CA ILE A 157 -16.66 26.40 1.30
C ILE A 157 -16.34 25.09 0.57
N ALA A 158 -16.53 23.94 1.23
CA ALA A 158 -16.01 22.65 0.77
C ALA A 158 -17.03 21.49 0.80
N GLY A 159 -18.24 21.71 1.35
CA GLY A 159 -19.26 20.68 1.53
C GLY A 159 -19.22 20.01 2.91
N ALA A 160 -20.03 18.97 3.08
CA ALA A 160 -20.12 18.24 4.35
C ALA A 160 -18.78 17.63 4.79
N ARG A 161 -18.63 17.37 6.09
CA ARG A 161 -17.40 16.81 6.74
C ARG A 161 -16.17 17.73 6.68
N PHE A 162 -16.38 19.04 6.52
CA PHE A 162 -15.34 20.05 6.70
C PHE A 162 -15.65 20.93 7.91
N SER A 163 -14.61 21.49 8.52
CA SER A 163 -14.70 22.39 9.65
C SER A 163 -13.83 23.62 9.45
N LEU A 164 -14.28 24.78 9.91
CA LEU A 164 -13.51 26.03 9.90
C LEU A 164 -13.21 26.43 11.34
N MET A 165 -11.95 26.29 11.75
CA MET A 165 -11.49 26.68 13.07
C MET A 165 -11.33 28.21 13.16
N LYS A 166 -11.69 28.80 14.31
CA LYS A 166 -11.67 30.26 14.53
C LYS A 166 -10.98 30.61 15.85
N GLY A 167 -10.31 31.76 15.87
CA GLY A 167 -9.78 32.39 17.08
C GLY A 167 -9.04 31.41 18.00
N PRO A 168 -9.46 31.26 19.27
CA PRO A 168 -8.86 30.31 20.20
C PRO A 168 -8.87 28.84 19.74
N GLY A 169 -9.85 28.40 18.94
CA GLY A 169 -9.90 27.03 18.40
C GLY A 169 -8.75 26.76 17.43
N ALA A 170 -8.52 27.68 16.49
CA ALA A 170 -7.40 27.60 15.56
C ALA A 170 -6.03 27.71 16.29
N GLN A 171 -5.97 28.51 17.37
CA GLN A 171 -4.77 28.60 18.21
C GLN A 171 -4.50 27.28 18.95
N LEU A 172 -5.54 26.65 19.51
CA LEU A 172 -5.44 25.37 20.21
C LEU A 172 -5.02 24.25 19.26
N GLU A 173 -5.60 24.19 18.07
CA GLU A 173 -5.23 23.23 17.02
C GLU A 173 -3.72 23.31 16.73
N ARG A 174 -3.20 24.52 16.46
CA ARG A 174 -1.76 24.72 16.28
C ARG A 174 -0.93 24.38 17.52
N ALA A 175 -1.42 24.70 18.71
CA ALA A 175 -0.72 24.39 19.96
C ALA A 175 -0.56 22.88 20.17
N LEU A 176 -1.60 22.09 19.83
CA LEU A 176 -1.55 20.63 19.87
C LEU A 176 -0.53 20.08 18.88
N MET A 177 -0.52 20.59 17.64
CA MET A 177 0.48 20.20 16.63
C MET A 177 1.91 20.41 17.13
N ASN A 178 2.21 21.61 17.63
CA ASN A 178 3.54 21.95 18.14
C ASN A 178 3.91 21.08 19.35
N PHE A 179 2.99 20.94 20.31
CA PHE A 179 3.24 20.11 21.49
C PHE A 179 3.57 18.65 21.13
N MET A 180 2.84 18.06 20.18
CA MET A 180 3.09 16.68 19.75
C MET A 180 4.42 16.54 19.02
N LEU A 181 4.77 17.50 18.15
CA LEU A 181 6.06 17.52 17.46
C LEU A 181 7.23 17.68 18.45
N ASP A 182 7.16 18.67 19.33
CA ASP A 182 8.17 18.91 20.38
C ASP A 182 8.32 17.68 21.29
N HIS A 183 7.20 17.04 21.65
CA HIS A 183 7.23 15.82 22.45
C HIS A 183 7.99 14.72 21.71
N ASN A 184 7.64 14.42 20.46
CA ASN A 184 8.24 13.33 19.71
C ASN A 184 9.72 13.61 19.39
N THR A 185 10.07 14.85 19.03
CA THR A 185 11.46 15.22 18.76
C THR A 185 12.33 15.13 20.02
N SER A 186 11.80 15.51 21.19
CA SER A 186 12.48 15.28 22.48
C SER A 186 12.73 13.79 22.79
N ARG A 187 12.00 12.87 22.13
CA ARG A 187 12.15 11.41 22.23
C ARG A 187 13.04 10.81 21.14
N GLY A 188 13.69 11.63 20.33
CA GLY A 188 14.65 11.17 19.31
C GLY A 188 14.05 10.95 17.92
N TYR A 189 12.79 11.30 17.70
CA TYR A 189 12.23 11.32 16.35
C TYR A 189 12.78 12.52 15.58
N LYS A 190 13.22 12.30 14.35
CA LYS A 190 13.59 13.39 13.44
C LYS A 190 12.32 13.95 12.80
N GLU A 191 12.11 15.25 12.95
CA GLU A 191 10.97 15.94 12.35
C GLU A 191 11.13 16.03 10.83
N MET A 192 10.06 15.69 10.11
CA MET A 192 9.97 15.74 8.66
C MET A 192 8.75 16.56 8.24
N LEU A 193 8.92 17.36 7.17
CA LEU A 193 7.81 18.07 6.52
C LEU A 193 7.64 17.50 5.09
N PRO A 194 6.88 16.41 4.92
CA PRO A 194 6.79 15.72 3.64
C PRO A 194 5.82 16.40 2.64
N PRO A 195 5.90 16.07 1.34
CA PRO A 195 4.88 16.45 0.36
C PRO A 195 3.49 15.90 0.72
N ILE A 196 2.45 16.71 0.50
CA ILE A 196 1.03 16.32 0.73
C ILE A 196 0.34 15.76 -0.52
N LEU A 197 0.98 15.91 -1.68
CA LEU A 197 0.60 15.26 -2.94
C LEU A 197 1.68 14.25 -3.28
N VAL A 198 1.29 13.01 -3.56
CA VAL A 198 2.22 11.90 -3.84
C VAL A 198 1.80 11.14 -5.10
N ASN A 199 2.77 10.45 -5.71
CA ASN A 199 2.53 9.60 -6.87
C ASN A 199 1.88 8.25 -6.49
N ARG A 200 1.40 7.53 -7.51
CA ARG A 200 0.75 6.22 -7.37
C ARG A 200 1.65 5.17 -6.72
N GLU A 201 2.95 5.20 -7.01
CA GLU A 201 3.94 4.27 -6.45
C GLU A 201 3.99 4.41 -4.93
N SER A 202 3.93 5.64 -4.41
CA SER A 202 3.97 5.89 -2.96
C SER A 202 2.73 5.34 -2.27
N MET A 203 1.55 5.60 -2.84
CA MET A 203 0.28 5.06 -2.36
C MET A 203 0.20 3.53 -2.45
N THR A 204 0.83 2.93 -3.45
CA THR A 204 0.89 1.47 -3.61
C THR A 204 1.83 0.84 -2.58
N ALA A 205 2.98 1.46 -2.32
CA ALA A 205 3.98 0.94 -1.40
C ALA A 205 3.45 0.83 0.05
N THR A 206 2.63 1.78 0.48
CA THR A 206 2.01 1.80 1.82
C THR A 206 0.60 1.17 1.86
N GLY A 207 0.17 0.53 0.77
CA GLY A 207 -1.02 -0.32 0.73
C GLY A 207 -2.36 0.40 0.56
N GLN A 208 -2.37 1.70 0.30
CA GLN A 208 -3.60 2.44 -0.03
C GLN A 208 -4.13 2.02 -1.40
N LEU A 209 -3.23 1.85 -2.38
CA LEU A 209 -3.57 1.33 -3.71
C LEU A 209 -3.18 -0.14 -3.86
N PRO A 210 -3.97 -0.94 -4.60
CA PRO A 210 -5.19 -0.55 -5.34
C PRO A 210 -6.48 -0.59 -4.50
N LYS A 211 -6.44 -1.16 -3.29
CA LYS A 211 -7.64 -1.58 -2.55
C LYS A 211 -8.54 -0.45 -2.07
N PHE A 212 -7.96 0.68 -1.67
CA PHE A 212 -8.66 1.80 -1.06
C PHE A 212 -8.72 3.03 -1.98
N GLU A 213 -8.60 2.84 -3.30
CA GLU A 213 -8.59 3.96 -4.27
C GLU A 213 -9.83 4.86 -4.16
N MET A 214 -10.99 4.29 -3.83
CA MET A 214 -12.23 5.04 -3.66
C MET A 214 -12.23 5.99 -2.44
N ASP A 215 -11.37 5.75 -1.46
CA ASP A 215 -11.23 6.56 -0.25
C ASP A 215 -10.26 7.74 -0.42
N LEU A 216 -9.58 7.83 -1.57
CA LEU A 216 -8.53 8.82 -1.82
C LEU A 216 -9.03 9.97 -2.71
N PHE A 217 -8.55 11.19 -2.43
CA PHE A 217 -8.66 12.29 -3.37
C PHE A 217 -7.50 12.23 -4.37
N ARG A 218 -7.83 12.37 -5.67
CA ARG A 218 -6.90 12.28 -6.80
C ARG A 218 -7.00 13.53 -7.69
N THR A 219 -5.87 14.10 -8.08
CA THR A 219 -5.80 15.18 -9.08
C THR A 219 -5.92 14.62 -10.49
N VAL A 220 -6.40 15.43 -11.44
CA VAL A 220 -6.66 14.97 -12.82
C VAL A 220 -5.39 15.01 -13.66
N ASP A 221 -4.67 16.13 -13.66
CA ASP A 221 -3.45 16.32 -14.45
C ASP A 221 -2.48 17.28 -13.73
N PRO A 222 -1.28 16.81 -13.31
CA PRO A 222 -0.83 15.42 -13.35
C PRO A 222 -1.62 14.52 -12.38
N GLU A 223 -1.61 13.19 -12.59
CA GLU A 223 -2.18 12.24 -11.63
C GLU A 223 -1.32 12.17 -10.36
N LEU A 224 -1.83 12.76 -9.28
CA LEU A 224 -1.29 12.71 -7.92
C LEU A 224 -2.42 12.46 -6.93
N TYR A 225 -2.05 12.08 -5.72
CA TYR A 225 -2.98 11.75 -4.65
C TYR A 225 -2.71 12.63 -3.44
N LEU A 226 -3.77 13.21 -2.88
CA LEU A 226 -3.67 13.83 -1.56
C LEU A 226 -3.49 12.73 -0.51
N ILE A 227 -2.57 12.94 0.43
CA ILE A 227 -2.22 11.91 1.41
C ILE A 227 -3.34 11.70 2.45
N PRO A 228 -3.72 10.44 2.78
CA PRO A 228 -4.67 10.14 3.85
C PRO A 228 -4.02 10.11 5.25
N THR A 229 -2.68 10.18 5.29
CA THR A 229 -1.83 10.21 6.50
C THR A 229 -0.38 10.54 6.09
N ALA A 230 0.38 11.17 7.00
CA ALA A 230 1.82 11.39 6.84
C ALA A 230 2.62 10.08 6.66
N GLU A 231 2.07 8.94 7.10
CA GLU A 231 2.67 7.61 6.92
C GLU A 231 3.06 7.34 5.46
N VAL A 232 2.22 7.76 4.50
CA VAL A 232 2.44 7.50 3.07
C VAL A 232 3.77 8.10 2.60
N PRO A 233 3.98 9.43 2.68
CA PRO A 233 5.24 10.00 2.23
C PRO A 233 6.41 9.70 3.16
N VAL A 234 6.20 9.62 4.49
CA VAL A 234 7.29 9.35 5.44
C VAL A 234 7.90 7.97 5.24
N THR A 235 7.07 6.93 5.04
CA THR A 235 7.56 5.57 4.78
C THR A 235 8.28 5.47 3.42
N ASN A 236 7.85 6.26 2.45
CA ASN A 236 8.45 6.27 1.11
C ASN A 236 9.75 7.09 1.00
N ILE A 237 10.22 7.76 2.07
CA ILE A 237 11.49 8.52 2.06
C ILE A 237 12.65 7.64 1.55
N HIS A 238 12.68 6.37 1.96
CA HIS A 238 13.75 5.42 1.63
C HIS A 238 13.33 4.40 0.57
N ARG A 239 12.30 4.70 -0.24
CA ARG A 239 11.89 3.78 -1.31
C ARG A 239 13.04 3.63 -2.31
N ASP A 240 13.33 2.38 -2.69
CA ASP A 240 14.39 2.01 -3.63
C ASP A 240 15.82 2.33 -3.11
N GLU A 241 15.98 2.50 -1.79
CA GLU A 241 17.28 2.68 -1.12
C GLU A 241 17.74 1.42 -0.38
N ILE A 242 19.06 1.24 -0.24
CA ILE A 242 19.66 0.22 0.63
C ILE A 242 20.18 0.94 1.88
N LEU A 243 19.55 0.69 3.02
CA LEU A 243 19.96 1.23 4.31
C LEU A 243 21.12 0.43 4.89
N ARG A 244 21.97 1.09 5.68
CA ARG A 244 23.00 0.41 6.48
C ARG A 244 22.39 0.00 7.82
N ASP A 245 22.78 -1.16 8.33
CA ASP A 245 22.31 -1.66 9.63
C ASP A 245 22.61 -0.67 10.77
N GLU A 246 23.74 0.05 10.69
CA GLU A 246 24.15 1.06 11.68
C GLU A 246 23.27 2.32 11.69
N ASP A 247 22.51 2.57 10.61
CA ASP A 247 21.56 3.69 10.55
C ASP A 247 20.21 3.34 11.21
N LEU A 248 19.97 2.07 11.53
CA LEU A 248 18.72 1.58 12.13
C LEU A 248 18.81 1.54 13.66
N PRO A 249 17.72 1.86 14.38
CA PRO A 249 16.40 2.26 13.88
C PRO A 249 16.32 3.74 13.45
N ILE A 250 15.54 4.02 12.41
CA ILE A 250 15.23 5.38 11.95
C ILE A 250 13.86 5.78 12.49
N TYR A 251 13.79 6.94 13.17
CA TYR A 251 12.56 7.47 13.74
C TYR A 251 12.20 8.80 13.10
N TYR A 252 11.00 8.87 12.49
CA TYR A 252 10.46 10.09 11.89
C TYR A 252 9.13 10.49 12.49
N THR A 253 8.93 11.79 12.70
CA THR A 253 7.64 12.39 13.08
C THR A 253 7.31 13.49 12.08
N ALA A 254 6.03 13.66 11.76
CA ALA A 254 5.59 14.68 10.82
C ALA A 254 4.19 15.16 11.19
N TYR A 255 3.92 16.43 10.95
CA TYR A 255 2.58 16.97 10.92
C TYR A 255 2.18 17.24 9.46
N THR A 256 1.02 16.73 9.05
CA THR A 256 0.44 17.00 7.74
C THR A 256 -1.07 17.13 7.83
N PRO A 257 -1.72 17.96 6.99
CA PRO A 257 -3.14 17.78 6.71
C PRO A 257 -3.36 16.38 6.09
N CYS A 258 -4.47 15.73 6.46
CA CYS A 258 -4.81 14.39 5.99
C CYS A 258 -6.16 14.42 5.27
N PHE A 259 -6.24 13.80 4.11
CA PHE A 259 -7.41 13.87 3.23
C PHE A 259 -7.98 12.49 2.98
N ARG A 260 -9.24 12.28 3.38
CA ARG A 260 -9.98 11.04 3.18
C ARG A 260 -11.37 11.36 2.66
N ARG A 261 -11.83 10.61 1.67
CA ARG A 261 -13.19 10.77 1.13
C ARG A 261 -14.26 10.19 2.06
N GLU A 262 -13.85 9.33 3.00
CA GLU A 262 -14.74 8.65 3.94
C GLU A 262 -15.90 7.92 3.21
N ALA A 263 -15.59 7.30 2.06
CA ALA A 263 -16.59 6.63 1.24
C ALA A 263 -17.14 5.42 2.00
N GLY A 264 -18.46 5.36 2.21
CA GLY A 264 -19.09 4.29 2.99
C GLY A 264 -19.41 4.64 4.45
N SER A 265 -19.03 5.81 4.95
CA SER A 265 -19.41 6.33 6.27
C SER A 265 -20.84 6.92 6.34
N TYR A 266 -21.76 6.47 5.47
CA TYR A 266 -23.10 7.04 5.35
C TYR A 266 -23.86 6.96 6.69
N GLY A 267 -24.15 8.14 7.28
CA GLY A 267 -24.93 8.26 8.51
C GLY A 267 -24.15 8.03 9.82
N LYS A 268 -22.86 7.68 9.77
CA LYS A 268 -22.00 7.59 10.96
C LYS A 268 -21.22 8.90 11.15
N ASP A 269 -21.21 9.40 12.39
CA ASP A 269 -20.48 10.61 12.82
C ASP A 269 -20.72 11.82 11.91
N THR A 270 -21.99 12.15 11.69
CA THR A 270 -22.40 13.23 10.78
C THR A 270 -22.25 14.63 11.37
N ARG A 271 -22.01 14.75 12.68
CA ARG A 271 -21.92 16.03 13.40
C ARG A 271 -20.60 16.10 14.17
N GLY A 272 -19.93 17.25 14.07
CA GLY A 272 -18.64 17.48 14.73
C GLY A 272 -17.45 17.43 13.78
N LEU A 273 -16.27 17.46 14.40
CA LEU A 273 -14.95 17.22 13.79
C LEU A 273 -14.74 15.74 13.48
#